data_AF-X0TGK0-F1
#
_entry.id   AF-X0TGK0-F1
#
_cell.length_a   1.000
_cell.length_b   1.000
_cell.length_c   1.000
_cell.angle_alpha   90.00
_cell.angle_beta   90.00
_cell.angle_gamma   90.00
#
_symmetry.space_group_name_H-M   'P 1'
#
loop_
_entity.id
_entity.type
_entity.pdbx_description
1 polymer ?
#
loop_
_entity_poly.entity_id
_entity_poly.type
_entity_poly.pdbx_seq_one_letter_code
_entity_poly.pdbx_strand_id
1 'polypeptide(L)' 'MEIPIHIIIGKSYIKEGKFEIQYRKTGEKKYIKPEGLEGILENEKLS' A
#
# COMPACT_ATOMS: atom_id res chain seq x y z
N MET A 1 -12.11 14.65 -2.41
CA MET A 1 -11.15 13.69 -3.00
C MET A 1 -11.21 12.44 -2.14
N GLU A 2 -11.65 11.33 -2.70
CA GLU A 2 -11.64 10.05 -1.99
C GLU A 2 -10.25 9.44 -2.16
N ILE A 3 -9.56 9.19 -1.05
CA ILE A 3 -8.23 8.57 -1.09
C ILE A 3 -8.44 7.05 -1.27
N PRO A 4 -7.93 6.45 -2.37
CA PRO A 4 -8.24 5.06 -2.71
C PRO A 4 -7.48 4.04 -1.83
N ILE A 5 -6.34 4.45 -1.26
CA ILE A 5 -5.40 3.58 -0.58
C ILE A 5 -4.90 4.22 0.72
N HIS A 6 -4.78 3.42 1.78
CA HIS A 6 -4.02 3.78 2.99
C HIS A 6 -2.70 3.02 3.02
N ILE A 7 -1.60 3.75 3.23
CA ILE A 7 -0.28 3.16 3.46
C ILE A 7 0.01 3.27 4.96
N ILE A 8 0.22 2.12 5.59
CA ILE A 8 0.43 1.99 7.03
C ILE A 8 1.87 1.53 7.27
N ILE A 9 2.62 2.36 8.01
CA ILE A 9 3.98 2.07 8.44
C ILE A 9 3.92 1.45 9.84
N GLY A 10 3.80 0.12 9.89
CA GLY A 10 3.64 -0.63 11.13
C GLY A 10 4.88 -1.43 11.54
N LYS A 11 4.69 -2.37 12.48
CA LYS A 11 5.76 -3.29 12.94
C LYS A 11 6.36 -4.10 11.79
N SER A 12 5.59 -4.42 10.75
CA SER A 12 6.05 -5.13 9.55
C SER A 12 7.11 -4.35 8.77
N TYR A 13 7.07 -3.02 8.80
CA TYR A 13 8.10 -2.19 8.19
C TYR A 13 9.42 -2.28 8.96
N ILE A 14 9.35 -2.25 10.29
CA ILE A 14 10.53 -2.32 11.16
C ILE A 14 11.18 -3.71 11.12
N LYS A 15 10.36 -4.77 11.08
CA LYS A 15 10.85 -6.17 11.12
C LYS A 15 11.26 -6.72 9.76
N GLU A 16 10.53 -6.38 8.71
CA GLU A 16 10.65 -7.01 7.39
C GLU A 16 10.88 -6.00 6.25
N GLY A 17 10.88 -4.70 6.55
CA GLY A 17 10.98 -3.66 5.51
C GLY A 17 9.75 -3.60 4.61
N LYS A 18 8.56 -4.01 5.09
CA LYS A 18 7.32 -4.05 4.29
C LYS A 18 6.29 -3.03 4.77
N PHE A 19 5.70 -2.28 3.85
CA PHE A 19 4.53 -1.44 4.05
C PHE A 19 3.25 -2.27 4.02
N GLU A 20 2.29 -1.93 4.88
CA GLU A 20 0.93 -2.45 4.78
C GLU A 20 0.10 -1.46 3.95
N ILE A 21 -0.48 -1.95 2.86
CA ILE A 21 -1.35 -1.21 1.97
C ILE A 21 -2.77 -1.71 2.17
N GLN A 22 -3.69 -0.82 2.51
CA GLN A 22 -5.11 -1.11 2.63
C GLN A 22 -5.88 -0.40 1.50
N TYR A 23 -6.54 -1.18 0.65
CA TYR A 23 -7.41 -0.67 -0.41
C TYR A 23 -8.77 -0.33 0.17
N ARG A 24 -9.22 0.91 0.00
CA ARG A 24 -10.47 1.38 0.61
C ARG A 24 -11.72 0.79 -0.06
N LYS A 25 -11.65 0.54 -1.38
CA LYS A 25 -12.75 -0.05 -2.16
C LYS A 25 -13.08 -1.49 -1.75
N THR A 26 -12.06 -2.33 -1.55
CA THR A 26 -12.25 -3.78 -1.27
C THR A 26 -12.00 -4.15 0.19
N GLY A 27 -11.35 -3.28 0.95
CA GLY A 27 -10.87 -3.58 2.30
C GLY A 27 -9.63 -4.49 2.33
N GLU A 28 -9.11 -4.90 1.17
CA GLU A 28 -7.96 -5.78 1.06
C GLU A 28 -6.69 -5.16 1.63
N LYS A 29 -5.88 -5.99 2.27
CA LYS A 29 -4.58 -5.62 2.82
C LYS A 29 -3.47 -6.36 2.07
N LYS A 30 -2.47 -5.63 1.61
CA LYS A 30 -1.26 -6.17 1.00
C LYS A 30 -0.02 -5.71 1.74
N TYR A 31 0.97 -6.59 1.86
CA TYR A 31 2.27 -6.24 2.43
C TYR A 31 3.29 -6.19 1.30
N ILE A 32 3.87 -5.02 1.07
CA ILE A 32 4.78 -4.80 -0.04
C ILE A 32 6.08 -4.16 0.43
N LYS A 33 7.19 -4.45 -0.26
CA LYS A 33 8.45 -3.75 -0.04
C LYS A 33 8.42 -2.35 -0.67
N PRO A 34 9.26 -1.41 -0.23
CA PRO A 34 9.38 -0.07 -0.82
C PRO A 34 9.52 -0.08 -2.34
N GLU A 35 10.28 -1.03 -2.87
CA GLU A 35 10.53 -1.20 -4.31
C GLU A 35 9.25 -1.48 -5.12
N GLY A 36 8.23 -2.08 -4.51
CA GLY A 36 6.94 -2.35 -5.14
C GLY A 36 5.89 -1.26 -4.95
N LEU A 37 6.20 -0.19 -4.20
CA LEU A 37 5.25 0.86 -3.86
C LEU A 37 4.95 1.75 -5.08
N GLU A 38 5.98 2.10 -5.86
CA GLU A 38 5.82 2.89 -7.09
C GLU A 38 4.85 2.24 -8.07
N GLY A 39 5.01 0.94 -8.34
CA GLY A 39 4.12 0.20 -9.24
C GLY A 39 2.65 0.18 -8.79
N ILE A 40 2.40 0.16 -7.47
CA ILE A 40 1.02 0.24 -6.94
C ILE A 40 0.44 1.65 -7.13
N LEU A 41 1.23 2.69 -6.88
CA LEU A 41 0.79 4.08 -7.06
C LEU A 41 0.54 4.40 -8.54
N GLU A 42 1.33 3.84 -9.46
CA GLU A 42 1.12 3.99 -10.90
C GLU A 42 -0.15 3.29 -11.38
N ASN A 43 -0.40 2.04 -10.96
CA ASN A 43 -1.60 1.30 -11.33
C ASN A 43 -2.89 1.99 -10.86
N GLU A 44 -2.87 2.58 -9.67
CA GLU A 44 -4.04 3.26 -9.09
C GLU A 44 -4.26 4.66 -9.67
N LYS A 45 -3.23 5.31 -10.20
CA LYS A 45 -3.37 6.56 -10.96
C LYS A 45 -4.00 6.34 -12.35
N LEU A 46 -3.92 5.11 -12.87
CA LEU A 46 -4.46 4.69 -14.16
C LEU A 46 -5.90 4.12 -14.08
N SER A 47 -6.44 3.89 -12.88
CA SER A 47 -7.78 3.33 -12.64
C SER A 47 -8.83 4.33 -12.19
#